data_AF-A0A2D8AS19-F1
#
_entry.id   AF-A0A2D8AS19-F1
#
_cell.length_a   1.000
_cell.length_b   1.000
_cell.length_c   1.000
_cell.angle_alpha   90.00
_cell.angle_beta   90.00
_cell.angle_gamma   90.00
#
_symmetry.space_group_name_H-M   'P 1'
#
loop_
_entity.id
_entity.type
_entity.pdbx_description
1 polymer ?
#
loop_
_entity_poly.entity_id
_entity_poly.type
_entity_poly.pdbx_seq_one_letter_code
_entity_poly.pdbx_strand_id
1 'polypeptide(L)'
;MSDIETKLGQIATVINQIDDPKVPRNIRKGAKEACEQWLLNKSKEMDIRIAITQAKLEELYEDPNIPPEFGTLILMINTELEKMLRETL
;
A
#
# COMPACT_ATOMS: atom_id res chain seq x y z
N MET A 1 16.28 4.05 -13.90
CA MET A 1 15.10 4.06 -13.01
C MET A 1 15.66 4.29 -11.61
N SER A 2 15.19 5.27 -10.85
CA SER A 2 15.71 5.51 -9.49
C SER A 2 15.44 4.28 -8.62
N ASP A 3 16.38 3.92 -7.73
CA ASP A 3 16.22 2.77 -6.83
C ASP A 3 14.93 2.84 -6.01
N ILE A 4 14.50 4.07 -5.68
CA ILE A 4 13.24 4.37 -5.00
C ILE A 4 12.02 3.93 -5.82
N GLU A 5 11.93 4.29 -7.09
CA GLU A 5 10.77 3.92 -7.93
C GLU A 5 10.71 2.40 -8.14
N THR A 6 11.86 1.73 -8.18
CA THR A 6 11.93 0.26 -8.18
C THR A 6 11.36 -0.32 -6.89
N LYS A 7 11.73 0.21 -5.71
CA LYS A 7 11.18 -0.20 -4.43
C LYS A 7 9.66 0.06 -4.34
N LEU A 8 9.18 1.22 -4.80
CA LEU A 8 7.74 1.51 -4.86
C LEU A 8 6.98 0.51 -5.75
N GLY A 9 7.56 0.12 -6.89
CA GLY A 9 7.01 -0.92 -7.76
C GLY A 9 6.97 -2.31 -7.10
N GLN A 10 7.97 -2.64 -6.29
CA GLN A 10 7.98 -3.87 -5.50
C GLN A 10 6.87 -3.85 -4.45
N ILE A 11 6.71 -2.77 -3.71
CA ILE A 11 5.63 -2.61 -2.72
C ILE A 11 4.25 -2.67 -3.40
N ALA A 12 4.08 -2.05 -4.56
CA ALA A 12 2.85 -2.13 -5.34
C ALA A 12 2.50 -3.59 -5.72
N THR A 13 3.51 -4.40 -6.06
CA THR A 13 3.32 -5.83 -6.33
C THR A 13 2.83 -6.58 -5.10
N VAL A 14 3.33 -6.22 -3.90
CA VAL A 14 2.87 -6.80 -2.63
C VAL A 14 1.44 -6.37 -2.30
N ILE A 15 1.09 -5.08 -2.48
CA ILE A 15 -0.29 -4.59 -2.29
C ILE A 15 -1.27 -5.35 -3.20
N ASN A 16 -0.88 -5.65 -4.44
CA ASN A 16 -1.72 -6.41 -5.36
C ASN A 16 -1.99 -7.86 -4.92
N GLN A 17 -1.25 -8.41 -3.96
CA GLN A 17 -1.57 -9.72 -3.36
C GLN A 17 -2.86 -9.68 -2.53
N ILE A 18 -3.33 -8.49 -2.13
CA ILE A 18 -4.62 -8.30 -1.45
C ILE A 18 -5.79 -8.56 -2.42
N ASP A 19 -5.57 -8.59 -3.74
CA ASP A 19 -6.56 -9.00 -4.75
C ASP A 19 -6.78 -10.53 -4.76
N ASP A 20 -7.19 -11.09 -3.61
CA ASP A 20 -7.41 -12.52 -3.41
C ASP A 20 -8.91 -12.84 -3.22
N PRO A 21 -9.44 -13.95 -3.79
CA PRO A 21 -10.83 -14.36 -3.62
C PRO A 21 -11.32 -14.43 -2.16
N LYS A 22 -10.43 -14.71 -1.19
CA LYS A 22 -10.74 -14.77 0.25
C LYS A 22 -10.96 -13.40 0.89
N VAL A 23 -10.47 -12.33 0.26
CA VAL A 23 -10.58 -10.95 0.77
C VAL A 23 -11.91 -10.35 0.33
N PRO A 24 -12.67 -9.67 1.21
CA PRO A 24 -13.90 -8.98 0.81
C PRO A 24 -13.70 -7.97 -0.33
N ARG A 25 -14.72 -7.83 -1.19
CA ARG A 25 -14.64 -6.98 -2.41
C ARG A 25 -14.29 -5.52 -2.12
N ASN A 26 -14.79 -4.97 -1.01
CA ASN A 26 -14.48 -3.61 -0.57
C ASN A 26 -12.99 -3.44 -0.25
N ILE A 27 -12.39 -4.41 0.46
CA ILE A 27 -10.96 -4.38 0.80
C ILE A 27 -10.10 -4.52 -0.46
N ARG A 28 -10.43 -5.45 -1.36
CA ARG A 28 -9.71 -5.60 -2.65
C ARG A 28 -9.73 -4.31 -3.46
N LYS A 29 -10.92 -3.69 -3.57
CA LYS A 29 -11.09 -2.44 -4.30
C LYS A 29 -10.28 -1.31 -3.65
N GLY A 30 -10.33 -1.18 -2.32
CA GLY A 30 -9.58 -0.15 -1.61
C GLY A 30 -8.06 -0.30 -1.74
N ALA A 31 -7.55 -1.54 -1.66
CA ALA A 31 -6.11 -1.81 -1.85
C ALA A 31 -5.66 -1.45 -3.27
N LYS A 32 -6.47 -1.81 -4.27
CA LYS A 32 -6.21 -1.45 -5.67
C LYS A 32 -6.22 0.07 -5.88
N GLU A 33 -7.19 0.78 -5.31
CA GLU A 33 -7.28 2.24 -5.40
C GLU A 33 -6.09 2.93 -4.72
N ALA A 34 -5.68 2.46 -3.53
CA ALA A 34 -4.48 2.94 -2.84
C ALA A 34 -3.23 2.76 -3.71
N CYS A 35 -3.10 1.62 -4.38
CA CYS A 35 -1.96 1.33 -5.26
C CYS A 35 -1.96 2.18 -6.54
N GLU A 36 -3.04 2.14 -7.32
CA GLU A 36 -3.10 2.74 -8.66
C GLU A 36 -3.25 4.26 -8.62
N GLN A 37 -4.07 4.79 -7.70
CA GLN A 37 -4.37 6.22 -7.66
C GLN A 37 -3.35 7.03 -6.84
N TRP A 38 -2.63 6.37 -5.93
CA TRP A 38 -1.69 7.02 -5.02
C TRP A 38 -0.28 6.47 -5.15
N LEU A 39 -0.02 5.22 -4.76
CA LEU A 39 1.35 4.72 -4.71
C LEU A 39 2.09 4.81 -6.05
N LEU A 40 1.43 4.49 -7.17
CA LEU A 40 2.02 4.52 -8.52
C LEU A 40 1.80 5.86 -9.25
N ASN A 41 1.20 6.84 -8.60
CA ASN A 41 0.84 8.10 -9.24
C ASN A 41 2.02 9.08 -9.31
N LYS A 42 2.78 9.00 -10.41
CA LYS A 42 3.95 9.85 -10.68
C LYS A 42 3.65 11.34 -10.89
N SER A 43 2.38 11.75 -10.89
CA SER A 43 2.01 13.18 -10.92
C SER A 43 2.07 13.86 -9.55
N LYS A 44 2.34 13.09 -8.49
CA LYS A 44 2.42 13.56 -7.10
C LYS A 44 3.83 13.32 -6.55
N GLU A 45 4.20 14.14 -5.57
CA GLU A 45 5.44 13.95 -4.81
C GLU A 45 5.41 12.63 -4.02
N MET A 46 6.60 12.05 -3.83
CA MET A 46 6.74 10.71 -3.24
C MET A 46 6.20 10.63 -1.81
N ASP A 47 6.50 11.62 -0.98
CA ASP A 47 6.02 11.73 0.39
C ASP A 47 4.49 11.75 0.47
N ILE A 48 3.84 12.51 -0.42
CA ILE A 48 2.38 12.56 -0.55
C ILE A 48 1.84 11.19 -0.99
N ARG A 49 2.48 10.55 -1.98
CA ARG A 49 2.07 9.21 -2.46
C ARG A 49 2.12 8.20 -1.32
N ILE A 50 3.21 8.18 -0.56
CA ILE A 50 3.43 7.27 0.57
C ILE A 50 2.40 7.53 1.68
N ALA A 51 2.29 8.77 2.14
CA ALA A 51 1.42 9.13 3.27
C ALA A 51 -0.06 8.79 2.99
N ILE A 52 -0.56 9.10 1.79
CA ILE A 52 -1.95 8.79 1.43
C ILE A 52 -2.16 7.29 1.24
N THR A 53 -1.17 6.57 0.68
CA THR A 53 -1.25 5.11 0.55
C THR A 53 -1.32 4.45 1.93
N GLN A 54 -0.46 4.85 2.88
CA GLN A 54 -0.47 4.33 4.25
C GLN A 54 -1.82 4.59 4.94
N ALA A 55 -2.34 5.82 4.84
CA ALA A 55 -3.65 6.16 5.41
C ALA A 55 -4.78 5.30 4.82
N LYS A 56 -4.77 5.08 3.50
CA LYS A 56 -5.76 4.22 2.84
C LYS A 56 -5.64 2.76 3.25
N LEU A 57 -4.43 2.24 3.42
CA LEU A 57 -4.21 0.87 3.89
C LEU A 57 -4.61 0.71 5.36
N GLU A 58 -4.42 1.73 6.19
CA GLU A 58 -4.87 1.73 7.59
C GLU A 58 -6.40 1.64 7.69
N GLU A 59 -7.13 2.39 6.84
CA GLU A 59 -8.59 2.26 6.72
C GLU A 59 -9.04 0.81 6.41
N LEU A 60 -8.24 0.05 5.65
CA LEU A 60 -8.52 -1.35 5.35
C LEU A 60 -8.16 -2.28 6.51
N TYR A 61 -7.10 -1.96 7.25
CA TYR A 61 -6.69 -2.71 8.43
C TYR A 61 -7.73 -2.63 9.55
N GLU A 62 -8.41 -1.49 9.68
CA GLU A 62 -9.51 -1.29 10.64
C GLU A 62 -10.81 -2.03 10.25
N ASP A 63 -10.92 -2.58 9.03
CA ASP A 63 -12.11 -3.33 8.62
C ASP A 63 -12.20 -4.67 9.38
N PRO A 64 -13.29 -4.91 10.14
CA PRO A 64 -13.42 -6.14 10.94
C PRO A 64 -13.51 -7.42 10.11
N ASN A 65 -13.74 -7.32 8.79
CA ASN A 65 -13.85 -8.45 7.88
C ASN A 65 -12.52 -8.78 7.18
N ILE A 66 -11.43 -8.07 7.46
CA ILE A 66 -10.14 -8.39 6.86
C ILE A 66 -9.60 -9.72 7.40
N PRO A 67 -9.16 -10.66 6.54
CA PRO A 67 -8.53 -11.87 7.06
C PRO A 67 -7.18 -11.53 7.71
N PRO A 68 -6.80 -12.18 8.84
CA PRO A 68 -5.62 -11.80 9.62
C PRO A 68 -4.30 -11.79 8.84
N GLU A 69 -4.16 -12.70 7.87
CA GLU A 69 -2.98 -12.76 6.99
C GLU A 69 -2.80 -11.48 6.16
N PHE A 70 -3.90 -10.89 5.66
CA PHE A 70 -3.86 -9.64 4.89
C PHE A 70 -3.75 -8.41 5.79
N GLY A 71 -4.32 -8.46 7.00
CA GLY A 71 -4.06 -7.42 8.00
C GLY A 71 -2.57 -7.33 8.37
N THR A 72 -1.91 -8.48 8.53
CA THR A 72 -0.46 -8.54 8.76
C THR A 72 0.32 -8.03 7.55
N LEU A 73 -0.11 -8.37 6.34
CA LEU A 73 0.49 -7.89 5.09
C LEU A 73 0.44 -6.36 5.01
N ILE A 74 -0.69 -5.74 5.37
CA ILE A 74 -0.82 -4.28 5.42
C ILE A 74 0.18 -3.64 6.38
N LEU A 75 0.33 -4.19 7.59
CA LEU A 75 1.31 -3.68 8.57
C LEU A 75 2.75 -3.78 8.05
N MET A 76 3.09 -4.87 7.37
CA MET A 76 4.40 -5.03 6.71
C MET A 76 4.60 -3.98 5.62
N ILE A 77 3.60 -3.76 4.77
CA ILE A 77 3.65 -2.73 3.71
C ILE A 77 3.84 -1.34 4.33
N ASN A 78 3.07 -0.98 5.36
CA ASN A 78 3.18 0.31 6.03
C ASN A 78 4.55 0.52 6.66
N THR A 79 5.16 -0.53 7.22
CA THR A 79 6.51 -0.48 7.79
C THR A 79 7.59 -0.23 6.73
N GLU A 80 7.50 -0.90 5.57
CA GLU A 80 8.45 -0.69 4.47
C GLU A 80 8.29 0.70 3.83
N LEU A 81 7.05 1.18 3.68
CA LEU A 81 6.76 2.54 3.21
C LEU A 81 7.34 3.62 4.15
N GLU A 82 7.16 3.44 5.46
CA GLU A 82 7.71 4.33 6.49
C GLU A 82 9.25 4.35 6.45
N LYS A 83 9.87 3.18 6.30
CA LYS A 83 11.33 3.06 6.18
C LYS A 83 11.84 3.81 4.95
N MET A 84 11.18 3.67 3.80
CA MET A 84 11.53 4.39 2.58
C MET A 84 11.43 5.92 2.76
N LEU A 85 10.38 6.39 3.44
CA LEU A 85 10.20 7.81 3.71
C LEU A 85 11.36 8.36 4.56
N ARG A 86 11.77 7.62 5.59
CA ARG A 86 12.90 7.99 6.47
C ARG A 86 14.27 7.95 5.77
N GLU A 87 14.47 7.04 4.82
CA GLU A 87 15.71 6.95 4.04
C GLU A 87 15.89 8.12 3.06
N THR A 88 14.81 8.86 2.77
CA THR A 88 14.80 9.95 1.77
C THR A 88 14.79 11.35 2.40
N LEU A 89 14.58 11.45 3.72
CA LEU A 89 14.65 12.67 4.53
C LEU A 89 16.05 12.86 5.13
#